data_AF-W0SHT8-F1
#
_entry.id   AF-W0SHT8-F1
#
_cell.length_a   1.000
_cell.length_b   1.000
_cell.length_c   1.000
_cell.angle_alpha   90.00
_cell.angle_beta   90.00
_cell.angle_gamma   90.00
#
_symmetry.space_group_name_H-M   'P 1'
#
loop_
_entity.id
_entity.type
_entity.pdbx_description
1 polymer ?
#
loop_
_entity_poly.entity_id
_entity_poly.type
_entity_poly.pdbx_seq_one_letter_code
_entity_poly.pdbx_strand_id
1 'polypeptide(L)'
;MKRVRWLSFLVLLGIQGIFSGPGGSAEPSRTLAVASVQEKAGRVAIVIGNSNYPSGALANPKNDATVMAGALKKLGFDVELKLDATKADIDGMLRRFSGKAEKAGVAALFYAGHGIQVGGSNYLVPIDANPRSEKDLKRDMVRMDDVIDDMGDARVKLVFFDACRDNPLSRSFSRGGSRGMAAPVEATGTLISFATKHGNTAADGEGKHSPYTNALLAALENPSGVEIEQLLRKVQQGVKAETKGQQEPWRYGSLDGDFYFKAADPADNSKLQQEAVEKAVLEAMRRTNEQAAKEKAELQKSLKAQQEASERAMAEALKKANEQAARDRAEMQASMDKMLKEALARQTAALEAERAARLAAATPASNATPAAAQIQKPAAEKPIQLASIAPTTSAGAGSKPSELVLAALSNAPGDEWEYVARDEMFDKMQKLVLRVKAVSPEGVLEEIVWNGRPGISWVFGPRAAALGTPNEAEFMFAPHWNGDEVSNLVVEGGGSLCTSAGAFCRISLKVTGIEKLTTPAGTFDAIRLEGTIHAGIGGGSITGPVTIWYSKEQRRLLKQSAELRGNRFKFKETLELSAVRRGPR
;
A
#
# COMPACT_ATOMS: atom_id res chain seq x y z
N MET A 1 -1.63 12.80 41.50
CA MET A 1 -1.63 11.70 42.50
C MET A 1 -3.04 11.55 43.07
N LYS A 2 -3.61 10.34 42.98
CA LYS A 2 -4.76 9.74 43.71
C LYS A 2 -5.34 8.66 42.79
N ARG A 3 -4.63 7.54 42.68
CA ARG A 3 -4.83 6.26 43.42
C ARG A 3 -5.96 5.41 42.85
N VAL A 4 -5.49 4.44 42.08
CA VAL A 4 -6.09 3.16 41.67
C VAL A 4 -6.65 2.39 42.86
N ARG A 5 -7.80 1.70 42.68
CA ARG A 5 -8.01 0.30 43.15
C ARG A 5 -9.28 -0.38 42.57
N TRP A 6 -9.02 -1.42 41.77
CA TRP A 6 -9.59 -2.78 41.75
C TRP A 6 -11.08 -3.03 42.03
N LEU A 7 -11.76 -3.69 41.08
CA LEU A 7 -12.64 -4.84 41.39
C LEU A 7 -12.74 -5.79 40.19
N SER A 8 -12.35 -7.05 40.42
CA SER A 8 -12.54 -8.20 39.55
C SER A 8 -13.95 -8.80 39.76
N PHE A 9 -14.58 -9.34 38.72
CA PHE A 9 -15.64 -10.34 38.87
C PHE A 9 -15.53 -11.40 37.77
N LEU A 10 -15.60 -12.67 38.20
CA LEU A 10 -15.47 -13.90 37.44
C LEU A 10 -16.86 -14.46 37.07
N VAL A 11 -16.94 -15.01 35.84
CA VAL A 11 -17.67 -16.21 35.35
C VAL A 11 -19.11 -16.49 35.81
N LEU A 12 -20.00 -16.72 34.83
CA LEU A 12 -21.00 -17.79 34.91
C LEU A 12 -21.43 -18.32 33.53
N LEU A 13 -21.34 -19.64 33.39
CA LEU A 13 -21.88 -20.50 32.33
C LEU A 13 -23.42 -20.49 32.33
N GLY A 14 -24.02 -20.67 31.15
CA GLY A 14 -25.40 -21.10 30.98
C GLY A 14 -25.58 -21.86 29.67
N ILE A 15 -25.64 -23.20 29.75
CA ILE A 15 -26.03 -24.11 28.66
C ILE A 15 -27.48 -24.56 28.90
N GLN A 16 -28.23 -24.65 27.79
CA GLN A 16 -29.31 -25.60 27.45
C GLN A 16 -30.69 -25.01 27.17
N GLY A 17 -31.21 -25.41 26.00
CA GLY A 17 -32.59 -25.26 25.56
C GLY A 17 -32.81 -26.06 24.28
N ILE A 18 -33.29 -27.29 24.45
CA ILE A 18 -33.60 -28.33 23.45
C ILE A 18 -34.86 -27.95 22.66
N PHE A 19 -34.85 -28.13 21.34
CA PHE A 19 -36.06 -28.42 20.56
C PHE A 19 -35.74 -29.44 19.45
N SER A 20 -36.53 -30.51 19.41
CA SER A 20 -36.47 -31.60 18.43
C SER A 20 -37.76 -31.66 17.61
N GLY A 21 -37.61 -31.87 16.29
CA GLY A 21 -38.53 -32.61 15.40
C GLY A 21 -39.40 -31.78 14.42
N PRO A 22 -39.87 -32.37 13.30
CA PRO A 22 -39.27 -33.45 12.48
C PRO A 22 -39.34 -33.21 10.95
N GLY A 23 -38.46 -33.89 10.20
CA GLY A 23 -38.76 -34.49 8.88
C GLY A 23 -39.06 -33.59 7.68
N GLY A 24 -38.05 -33.30 6.87
CA GLY A 24 -38.18 -32.86 5.47
C GLY A 24 -36.94 -33.26 4.69
N SER A 25 -37.11 -34.23 3.78
CA SER A 25 -36.08 -34.88 2.96
C SER A 25 -35.23 -33.88 2.17
N ALA A 26 -33.94 -33.78 2.53
CA ALA A 26 -32.93 -33.10 1.71
C ALA A 26 -32.38 -34.10 0.68
N GLU A 27 -32.72 -33.87 -0.60
CA GLU A 27 -31.90 -34.38 -1.70
C GLU A 27 -30.51 -33.72 -1.63
N PRO A 28 -29.41 -34.46 -1.75
CA PRO A 28 -28.09 -33.86 -1.76
C PRO A 28 -27.90 -33.12 -3.09
N SER A 29 -28.03 -31.80 -3.05
CA SER A 29 -27.50 -30.91 -4.07
C SER A 29 -26.02 -31.25 -4.24
N ARG A 30 -25.64 -31.66 -5.46
CA ARG A 30 -24.26 -31.93 -5.85
C ARG A 30 -23.43 -30.67 -5.64
N THR A 31 -22.80 -30.57 -4.48
CA THR A 31 -21.60 -29.77 -4.26
C THR A 31 -20.60 -30.23 -5.32
N LEU A 32 -20.32 -29.37 -6.30
CA LEU A 32 -19.04 -29.45 -7.02
C LEU A 32 -17.98 -29.16 -5.96
N ALA A 33 -17.52 -30.23 -5.31
CA ALA A 33 -16.30 -30.20 -4.54
C ALA A 33 -15.23 -29.71 -5.51
N VAL A 34 -14.71 -28.51 -5.27
CA VAL A 34 -13.34 -28.22 -5.68
C VAL A 34 -12.53 -29.30 -4.99
N ALA A 35 -12.14 -30.32 -5.75
CA ALA A 35 -11.25 -31.34 -5.28
C ALA A 35 -9.98 -30.62 -4.87
N SER A 36 -9.83 -30.38 -3.56
CA SER A 36 -8.52 -30.34 -2.96
C SER A 36 -7.92 -31.71 -3.22
N VAL A 37 -7.26 -31.89 -4.36
CA VAL A 37 -6.34 -33.01 -4.55
C VAL A 37 -5.10 -32.70 -3.71
N GLN A 38 -5.29 -32.77 -2.40
CA GLN A 38 -4.23 -33.11 -1.47
C GLN A 38 -4.64 -34.43 -0.83
N GLU A 39 -4.86 -35.44 -1.67
CA GLU A 39 -4.73 -36.81 -1.21
C GLU A 39 -3.30 -36.95 -0.69
N LYS A 40 -3.15 -36.97 0.63
CA LYS A 40 -2.48 -38.02 1.41
C LYS A 40 -1.12 -38.58 0.95
N ALA A 41 -0.42 -37.95 0.03
CA ALA A 41 0.90 -38.39 -0.38
C ALA A 41 1.87 -38.04 0.76
N GLY A 42 2.37 -39.06 1.45
CA GLY A 42 3.19 -38.91 2.66
C GLY A 42 4.42 -38.02 2.41
N ARG A 43 4.91 -37.37 3.45
CA ARG A 43 6.18 -36.64 3.42
C ARG A 43 7.20 -37.44 4.20
N VAL A 44 8.30 -37.81 3.58
CA VAL A 44 9.33 -38.64 4.21
C VAL A 44 10.67 -37.93 4.10
N ALA A 45 11.49 -38.00 5.14
CA ALA A 45 12.82 -37.44 5.11
C ALA A 45 13.84 -38.32 5.80
N ILE A 46 15.05 -38.32 5.25
CA ILE A 46 16.26 -38.77 5.93
C ILE A 46 17.14 -37.58 6.26
N VAL A 47 17.64 -37.56 7.50
CA VAL A 47 18.45 -36.47 8.03
C VAL A 47 19.71 -37.07 8.63
N ILE A 48 20.86 -36.68 8.10
CA ILE A 48 22.16 -37.25 8.47
C ILE A 48 23.09 -36.12 8.90
N GLY A 49 23.70 -36.27 10.08
CA GLY A 49 24.67 -35.33 10.62
C GLY A 49 25.93 -36.05 11.10
N ASN A 50 27.01 -35.94 10.34
CA ASN A 50 28.26 -36.62 10.63
C ASN A 50 29.31 -35.62 11.12
N SER A 51 29.74 -35.77 12.37
CA SER A 51 30.70 -34.87 13.04
C SER A 51 31.97 -35.61 13.47
N ASN A 52 31.83 -36.80 14.07
CA ASN A 52 32.94 -37.50 14.74
C ASN A 52 33.76 -38.36 13.77
N TYR A 53 34.30 -37.75 12.73
CA TYR A 53 35.25 -38.44 11.86
C TYR A 53 36.55 -38.74 12.61
N PRO A 54 37.17 -39.91 12.41
CA PRO A 54 38.49 -40.22 12.95
C PRO A 54 39.56 -39.19 12.57
N SER A 55 39.41 -38.53 11.41
CA SER A 55 40.24 -37.42 10.97
C SER A 55 39.36 -36.30 10.41
N GLY A 56 39.64 -35.04 10.77
CA GLY A 56 38.90 -33.89 10.30
C GLY A 56 37.49 -33.77 10.90
N ALA A 57 37.33 -33.97 12.21
CA ALA A 57 36.03 -33.80 12.88
C ALA A 57 35.43 -32.41 12.63
N LEU A 58 34.09 -32.35 12.56
CA LEU A 58 33.31 -31.12 12.35
C LEU A 58 32.43 -30.83 13.56
N ALA A 59 32.29 -29.57 13.96
CA ALA A 59 31.63 -29.20 15.21
C ALA A 59 30.10 -29.21 15.08
N ASN A 60 29.57 -28.72 13.96
CA ASN A 60 28.15 -28.40 13.83
C ASN A 60 27.22 -29.46 13.19
N PRO A 61 27.67 -30.43 12.37
CA PRO A 61 26.74 -31.31 11.63
C PRO A 61 25.72 -32.06 12.47
N LYS A 62 26.10 -32.51 13.67
CA LYS A 62 25.15 -33.12 14.62
C LYS A 62 24.07 -32.16 15.09
N ASN A 63 24.46 -30.94 15.43
CA ASN A 63 23.53 -29.90 15.88
C ASN A 63 22.58 -29.57 14.74
N ASP A 64 23.13 -29.39 13.54
CA ASP A 64 22.41 -29.04 12.31
C ASP A 64 21.37 -30.10 11.94
N ALA A 65 21.78 -31.36 11.86
CA ALA A 65 20.88 -32.48 11.60
C ALA A 65 19.79 -32.60 12.67
N THR A 66 20.12 -32.37 13.94
CA THR A 66 19.13 -32.45 15.04
C THR A 66 18.05 -31.38 14.92
N VAL A 67 18.45 -30.12 14.69
CA VAL A 67 17.47 -29.02 14.56
C VAL A 67 16.67 -29.10 13.27
N MET A 68 17.30 -29.54 12.18
CA MET A 68 16.62 -29.74 10.90
C MET A 68 15.62 -30.90 10.94
N ALA A 69 15.95 -32.01 11.62
CA ALA A 69 14.99 -33.08 11.86
C ALA A 69 13.78 -32.57 12.66
N GLY A 70 14.01 -31.72 13.67
CA GLY A 70 12.94 -31.06 14.42
C GLY A 70 12.06 -30.17 13.56
N ALA A 71 12.66 -29.36 12.68
CA ALA A 71 11.95 -28.48 11.76
C ALA A 71 11.11 -29.28 10.74
N LEU A 72 11.68 -30.29 10.10
CA LEU A 72 10.97 -31.14 9.13
C LEU A 72 9.82 -31.93 9.78
N LYS A 73 9.98 -32.43 11.00
CA LYS A 73 8.89 -33.06 11.76
C LYS A 73 7.71 -32.10 11.99
N LYS A 74 7.99 -30.84 12.36
CA LYS A 74 6.95 -29.81 12.51
C LYS A 74 6.23 -29.50 11.19
N LEU A 75 6.88 -29.74 10.05
CA LEU A 75 6.34 -29.58 8.70
C LEU A 75 5.67 -30.86 8.16
N GLY A 76 5.45 -31.86 9.03
CA GLY A 76 4.69 -33.07 8.73
C GLY A 76 5.47 -34.17 8.02
N PHE A 77 6.81 -34.12 8.02
CA PHE A 77 7.63 -35.22 7.52
C PHE A 77 7.74 -36.36 8.55
N ASP A 78 7.64 -37.60 8.08
CA ASP A 78 8.18 -38.78 8.77
C ASP A 78 9.70 -38.77 8.60
N VAL A 79 10.40 -38.38 9.66
CA VAL A 79 11.85 -38.13 9.64
C VAL A 79 12.62 -39.27 10.32
N GLU A 80 13.53 -39.89 9.57
CA GLU A 80 14.57 -40.76 10.11
C GLU A 80 15.88 -39.96 10.27
N LEU A 81 16.32 -39.76 11.52
CA LEU A 81 17.54 -39.04 11.87
C LEU A 81 18.65 -40.03 12.23
N LYS A 82 19.85 -39.84 11.67
CA LYS A 82 21.06 -40.54 12.12
C LYS A 82 22.21 -39.55 12.29
N LEU A 83 22.85 -39.65 13.45
CA LEU A 83 24.06 -38.90 13.77
C LEU A 83 25.25 -39.84 13.69
N ASP A 84 26.38 -39.33 13.18
CA ASP A 84 27.62 -40.10 12.98
C ASP A 84 27.35 -41.46 12.32
N ALA A 85 26.73 -41.42 11.14
CA ALA A 85 26.33 -42.60 10.40
C ALA A 85 27.54 -43.31 9.78
N THR A 86 27.63 -44.61 10.03
CA THR A 86 28.53 -45.52 9.29
C THR A 86 27.99 -45.81 7.90
N LYS A 87 28.80 -46.38 7.00
CA LYS A 87 28.33 -46.80 5.66
C LYS A 87 27.16 -47.76 5.75
N ALA A 88 27.25 -48.74 6.67
CA ALA A 88 26.19 -49.71 6.92
C ALA A 88 24.90 -49.06 7.44
N ASP A 89 25.01 -48.02 8.27
CA ASP A 89 23.86 -47.26 8.76
C ASP A 89 23.14 -46.53 7.62
N ILE A 90 23.90 -45.82 6.77
CA ILE A 90 23.33 -45.06 5.65
C ILE A 90 22.67 -46.02 4.66
N ASP A 91 23.32 -47.13 4.30
CA ASP A 91 22.74 -48.12 3.40
C ASP A 91 21.46 -48.75 3.95
N GLY A 92 21.44 -49.02 5.26
CA GLY A 92 20.24 -49.53 5.94
C GLY A 92 19.11 -48.51 5.95
N MET A 93 19.44 -47.24 6.16
CA MET A 93 18.50 -46.13 6.12
C MET A 93 17.92 -45.94 4.72
N LEU A 94 18.75 -45.94 3.68
CA LEU A 94 18.32 -45.80 2.29
C LEU A 94 17.36 -46.91 1.88
N ARG A 95 17.65 -48.18 2.23
CA ARG A 95 16.72 -49.29 1.97
C ARG A 95 15.35 -49.10 2.60
N ARG A 96 15.28 -48.61 3.85
CA ARG A 96 14.01 -48.32 4.52
C ARG A 96 13.32 -47.11 3.93
N PHE A 97 14.09 -46.09 3.58
CA PHE A 97 13.62 -44.84 3.02
C PHE A 97 13.01 -45.04 1.64
N SER A 98 13.67 -45.81 0.76
CA SER A 98 13.20 -46.13 -0.58
C SER A 98 11.80 -46.74 -0.59
N GLY A 99 11.54 -47.75 0.23
CA GLY A 99 10.20 -48.33 0.36
C GLY A 99 9.12 -47.38 0.91
N LYS A 100 9.52 -46.31 1.63
CA LYS A 100 8.60 -45.24 2.05
C LYS A 100 8.43 -44.18 0.95
N ALA A 101 9.50 -43.84 0.25
CA ALA A 101 9.57 -42.80 -0.76
C ALA A 101 8.74 -43.16 -2.01
N GLU A 102 8.69 -44.44 -2.40
CA GLU A 102 7.80 -44.93 -3.46
C GLU A 102 6.33 -44.55 -3.30
N LYS A 103 5.87 -44.35 -2.05
CA LYS A 103 4.48 -44.03 -1.71
C LYS A 103 4.32 -42.58 -1.22
N ALA A 104 5.40 -41.82 -1.20
CA ALA A 104 5.44 -40.46 -0.70
C ALA A 104 5.19 -39.45 -1.81
N GLY A 105 4.49 -38.37 -1.49
CA GLY A 105 4.41 -37.22 -2.41
C GLY A 105 5.65 -36.37 -2.38
N VAL A 106 6.36 -36.39 -1.25
CA VAL A 106 7.58 -35.63 -1.03
C VAL A 106 8.61 -36.51 -0.34
N ALA A 107 9.78 -36.63 -0.94
CA ALA A 107 10.96 -37.22 -0.33
C ALA A 107 11.99 -36.12 -0.10
N ALA A 108 12.64 -36.13 1.07
CA ALA A 108 13.68 -35.16 1.38
C ALA A 108 14.95 -35.80 1.97
N LEU A 109 16.11 -35.29 1.57
CA LEU A 109 17.39 -35.52 2.21
C LEU A 109 17.88 -34.21 2.83
N PHE A 110 18.28 -34.24 4.09
CA PHE A 110 19.20 -33.26 4.66
C PHE A 110 20.49 -33.97 5.07
N TYR A 111 21.62 -33.51 4.56
CA TYR A 111 22.94 -34.03 4.92
C TYR A 111 23.84 -32.90 5.39
N ALA A 112 24.42 -33.05 6.58
CA ALA A 112 25.51 -32.23 7.08
C ALA A 112 26.74 -33.09 7.40
N GLY A 113 27.92 -32.68 6.92
CA GLY A 113 29.16 -33.42 7.12
C GLY A 113 30.24 -33.16 6.07
N HIS A 114 31.13 -34.11 5.85
CA HIS A 114 32.07 -34.07 4.72
C HIS A 114 31.40 -34.56 3.44
N GLY A 115 31.68 -33.87 2.34
CA GLY A 115 31.28 -34.29 1.00
C GLY A 115 32.49 -34.27 0.08
N ILE A 116 32.57 -35.22 -0.85
CA ILE A 116 33.62 -35.22 -1.86
C ILE A 116 33.06 -35.40 -3.26
N GLN A 117 33.86 -35.00 -4.25
CA GLN A 117 33.59 -35.27 -5.65
C GLN A 117 34.74 -36.05 -6.27
N VAL A 118 34.40 -37.14 -6.94
CA VAL A 118 35.35 -37.90 -7.76
C VAL A 118 34.66 -38.35 -9.03
N GLY A 119 35.30 -38.12 -10.18
CA GLY A 119 34.80 -38.56 -11.49
C GLY A 119 33.44 -37.97 -11.86
N GLY A 120 33.12 -36.74 -11.45
CA GLY A 120 31.84 -36.10 -11.73
C GLY A 120 30.70 -36.48 -10.77
N SER A 121 30.88 -37.47 -9.90
CA SER A 121 29.89 -37.88 -8.90
C SER A 121 30.14 -37.24 -7.54
N ASN A 122 29.04 -36.91 -6.87
CA ASN A 122 28.98 -36.33 -5.54
C ASN A 122 28.80 -37.45 -4.51
N TYR A 123 29.58 -37.44 -3.41
CA TYR A 123 29.54 -38.48 -2.39
C TYR A 123 29.31 -37.89 -1.00
N LEU A 124 28.45 -38.56 -0.22
CA LEU A 124 28.34 -38.43 1.22
C LEU A 124 29.46 -39.29 1.85
N VAL A 125 30.10 -38.77 2.89
CA VAL A 125 31.21 -39.44 3.58
C VAL A 125 30.72 -40.00 4.92
N PRO A 126 30.58 -41.33 5.06
CA PRO A 126 30.35 -41.97 6.35
C PRO A 126 31.48 -41.72 7.35
N ILE A 127 31.19 -41.78 8.65
CA ILE A 127 32.22 -41.58 9.68
C ILE A 127 33.31 -42.67 9.70
N ASP A 128 33.01 -43.85 9.17
CA ASP A 128 33.90 -45.00 9.08
C ASP A 128 34.56 -45.15 7.69
N ALA A 129 34.36 -44.17 6.80
CA ALA A 129 34.93 -44.19 5.46
C ALA A 129 36.47 -44.20 5.52
N ASN A 130 37.10 -45.18 4.87
CA ASN A 130 38.56 -45.32 4.80
C ASN A 130 39.05 -45.75 3.40
N PRO A 131 38.68 -45.03 2.33
CA PRO A 131 39.04 -45.43 0.98
C PRO A 131 40.55 -45.27 0.75
N ARG A 132 41.17 -46.30 0.17
CA ARG A 132 42.61 -46.35 -0.15
C ARG A 132 42.89 -46.19 -1.64
N SER A 133 41.86 -46.35 -2.48
CA SER A 133 41.88 -46.20 -3.92
C SER A 133 40.58 -45.56 -4.42
N GLU A 134 40.55 -45.06 -5.67
CA GLU A 134 39.30 -44.54 -6.27
C GLU A 134 38.20 -45.61 -6.35
N LYS A 135 38.60 -46.88 -6.47
CA LYS A 135 37.67 -48.02 -6.48
C LYS A 135 36.99 -48.20 -5.13
N ASP A 136 37.68 -47.88 -4.04
CA ASP A 136 37.14 -48.00 -2.68
C ASP A 136 36.09 -46.93 -2.40
N LEU A 137 36.09 -45.81 -3.12
CA LEU A 137 35.10 -44.74 -2.95
C LEU A 137 33.67 -45.26 -3.11
N LYS A 138 33.41 -46.11 -4.11
CA LYS A 138 32.08 -46.70 -4.31
C LYS A 138 31.67 -47.68 -3.21
N ARG A 139 32.65 -48.25 -2.49
CA ARG A 139 32.41 -49.24 -1.43
C ARG A 139 32.25 -48.57 -0.07
N ASP A 140 33.07 -47.56 0.20
CA ASP A 140 33.23 -46.95 1.51
C ASP A 140 32.42 -45.63 1.64
N MET A 141 31.89 -45.11 0.53
CA MET A 141 31.08 -43.88 0.50
C MET A 141 29.74 -44.11 -0.19
N VAL A 142 28.84 -43.14 -0.04
CA VAL A 142 27.50 -43.19 -0.62
C VAL A 142 27.39 -42.13 -1.70
N ARG A 143 27.05 -42.52 -2.94
CA ARG A 143 26.83 -41.56 -4.01
C ARG A 143 25.51 -40.84 -3.81
N MET A 144 25.51 -39.53 -4.02
CA MET A 144 24.28 -38.73 -3.94
C MET A 144 23.26 -39.16 -4.99
N ASP A 145 23.72 -39.57 -6.18
CA ASP A 145 22.86 -40.09 -7.24
C ASP A 145 22.07 -41.33 -6.74
N ASP A 146 22.75 -42.26 -6.05
CA ASP A 146 22.10 -43.45 -5.49
C ASP A 146 21.04 -43.05 -4.43
N VAL A 147 21.28 -41.97 -3.67
CA VAL A 147 20.27 -41.44 -2.73
C VAL A 147 19.07 -40.85 -3.46
N ILE A 148 19.28 -40.13 -4.57
CA ILE A 148 18.20 -39.55 -5.39
C ILE A 148 17.39 -40.65 -6.08
N ASP A 149 18.05 -41.73 -6.51
CA ASP A 149 17.40 -42.92 -7.05
C ASP A 149 16.54 -43.59 -5.97
N ASP A 150 17.04 -43.71 -4.74
CA ASP A 150 16.30 -44.21 -3.57
C ASP A 150 15.19 -43.26 -3.08
N MET A 151 15.04 -42.06 -3.66
CA MET A 151 13.84 -41.23 -3.47
C MET A 151 12.67 -41.70 -4.35
N GLY A 152 12.87 -42.72 -5.19
CA GLY A 152 11.82 -43.44 -5.93
C GLY A 152 11.01 -42.53 -6.85
N ASP A 153 9.70 -42.78 -6.95
CA ASP A 153 8.78 -41.99 -7.78
C ASP A 153 8.11 -40.83 -7.03
N ALA A 154 8.72 -40.39 -5.92
CA ALA A 154 8.19 -39.24 -5.18
C ALA A 154 8.08 -38.02 -6.11
N ARG A 155 6.88 -37.42 -6.16
CA ARG A 155 6.57 -36.27 -7.05
C ARG A 155 7.52 -35.09 -6.82
N VAL A 156 7.91 -34.86 -5.58
CA VAL A 156 8.86 -33.81 -5.19
C VAL A 156 10.02 -34.44 -4.44
N LYS A 157 11.23 -34.27 -4.96
CA LYS A 157 12.48 -34.72 -4.33
C LYS A 157 13.31 -33.51 -3.93
N LEU A 158 13.55 -33.34 -2.64
CA LEU A 158 14.31 -32.22 -2.09
C LEU A 158 15.62 -32.70 -1.50
N VAL A 159 16.75 -32.16 -1.94
CA VAL A 159 18.06 -32.48 -1.38
C VAL A 159 18.69 -31.20 -0.83
N PHE A 160 18.93 -31.14 0.48
CA PHE A 160 19.65 -30.07 1.16
C PHE A 160 21.01 -30.60 1.59
N PHE A 161 22.06 -30.10 0.94
CA PHE A 161 23.41 -30.64 1.08
C PHE A 161 24.35 -29.60 1.70
N ASP A 162 24.54 -29.72 3.02
CA ASP A 162 25.34 -28.85 3.86
C ASP A 162 26.69 -29.48 4.19
N ALA A 163 27.52 -29.65 3.17
CA ALA A 163 28.80 -30.33 3.32
C ALA A 163 29.96 -29.52 2.77
N CYS A 164 31.06 -29.59 3.52
CA CYS A 164 32.36 -29.10 3.10
C CYS A 164 32.89 -29.92 1.93
N ARG A 165 33.65 -29.25 1.06
CA ARG A 165 34.28 -29.79 -0.15
C ARG A 165 35.80 -29.89 0.00
N ASP A 166 36.28 -29.93 1.24
CA ASP A 166 37.64 -30.35 1.46
C ASP A 166 37.69 -31.84 1.20
N ASN A 167 38.62 -32.25 0.35
CA ASN A 167 38.92 -33.65 0.16
C ASN A 167 39.94 -34.04 1.26
N PRO A 168 39.51 -34.59 2.41
CA PRO A 168 40.46 -35.05 3.44
C PRO A 168 41.38 -36.16 2.90
N LEU A 169 40.98 -36.82 1.82
CA LEU A 169 41.76 -37.86 1.14
C LEU A 169 42.76 -37.28 0.12
N SER A 170 42.75 -35.98 -0.12
CA SER A 170 43.65 -35.33 -1.09
C SER A 170 45.12 -35.52 -0.75
N ARG A 171 45.46 -35.84 0.50
CA ARG A 171 46.83 -36.22 0.92
C ARG A 171 47.26 -37.63 0.48
N SER A 172 46.33 -38.55 0.24
CA SER A 172 46.62 -39.93 -0.23
C SER A 172 46.42 -40.08 -1.74
N PHE A 173 45.59 -39.23 -2.36
CA PHE A 173 45.25 -39.24 -3.79
C PHE A 173 45.90 -38.10 -4.59
N SER A 174 47.00 -37.52 -4.08
CA SER A 174 47.63 -36.31 -4.63
C SER A 174 48.20 -36.52 -6.04
N ARG A 175 47.36 -36.41 -7.07
CA ARG A 175 47.70 -36.01 -8.45
C ARG A 175 46.41 -35.83 -9.29
N GLY A 176 45.65 -34.76 -9.07
CA GLY A 176 44.73 -34.24 -10.09
C GLY A 176 43.26 -33.96 -9.73
N GLY A 177 42.82 -34.07 -8.47
CA GLY A 177 41.42 -33.77 -8.12
C GLY A 177 41.09 -32.27 -8.14
N SER A 178 40.10 -31.86 -8.94
CA SER A 178 39.53 -30.51 -8.92
C SER A 178 38.95 -30.18 -7.55
N ARG A 179 39.20 -28.96 -7.03
CA ARG A 179 38.56 -28.47 -5.79
C ARG A 179 37.06 -28.24 -6.04
N GLY A 180 36.21 -28.68 -5.11
CA GLY A 180 34.74 -28.55 -5.18
C GLY A 180 33.99 -29.84 -5.58
N MET A 181 32.65 -29.85 -5.46
CA MET A 181 31.71 -30.79 -6.11
C MET A 181 31.10 -30.33 -7.43
N ALA A 182 30.58 -31.33 -8.15
CA ALA A 182 29.97 -31.26 -9.47
C ALA A 182 28.57 -30.65 -9.43
N ALA A 183 28.14 -30.15 -10.59
CA ALA A 183 26.72 -30.11 -10.89
C ALA A 183 26.17 -31.56 -10.89
N PRO A 184 25.12 -31.86 -10.11
CA PRO A 184 24.47 -33.17 -10.13
C PRO A 184 23.71 -33.38 -11.44
N VAL A 185 23.36 -34.63 -11.73
CA VAL A 185 22.42 -34.96 -12.80
C VAL A 185 21.03 -34.48 -12.39
N GLU A 186 20.39 -33.68 -13.23
CA GLU A 186 19.06 -33.15 -12.98
C GLU A 186 18.01 -34.22 -13.32
N ALA A 187 17.37 -34.79 -12.30
CA ALA A 187 16.22 -35.66 -12.46
C ALA A 187 14.92 -34.84 -12.37
N THR A 188 13.92 -35.18 -13.19
CA THR A 188 12.59 -34.54 -13.18
C THR A 188 11.99 -34.57 -11.77
N GLY A 189 11.39 -33.45 -11.33
CA GLY A 189 10.82 -33.32 -9.98
C GLY A 189 11.85 -33.27 -8.84
N THR A 190 13.14 -33.05 -9.14
CA THR A 190 14.21 -32.99 -8.15
C THR A 190 14.79 -31.59 -8.03
N LEU A 191 14.86 -31.09 -6.80
CA LEU A 191 15.49 -29.82 -6.45
C LEU A 191 16.61 -30.07 -5.45
N ILE A 192 17.82 -29.68 -5.83
CA ILE A 192 19.04 -29.88 -5.04
C ILE A 192 19.58 -28.51 -4.63
N SER A 193 19.76 -28.29 -3.34
CA SER A 193 20.27 -27.06 -2.74
C SER A 193 21.58 -27.35 -2.01
N PHE A 194 22.68 -26.88 -2.58
CA PHE A 194 24.01 -26.95 -1.98
C PHE A 194 24.29 -25.73 -1.12
N ALA A 195 24.98 -25.92 0.00
CA ALA A 195 25.44 -24.84 0.86
C ALA A 195 26.41 -23.86 0.19
N THR A 196 27.08 -24.26 -0.90
CA THR A 196 27.97 -23.41 -1.70
C THR A 196 28.00 -23.83 -3.17
N LYS A 197 28.39 -22.93 -4.07
CA LYS A 197 28.51 -23.20 -5.51
C LYS A 197 29.60 -24.20 -5.87
N HIS A 198 29.53 -24.70 -7.12
CA HIS A 198 30.57 -25.57 -7.64
C HIS A 198 31.97 -24.95 -7.49
N GLY A 199 33.00 -25.73 -7.15
CA GLY A 199 34.36 -25.22 -6.98
C GLY A 199 34.72 -24.56 -5.64
N ASN A 200 33.75 -24.27 -4.77
CA ASN A 200 33.98 -23.58 -3.48
C ASN A 200 33.75 -24.47 -2.25
N THR A 201 34.15 -24.00 -1.07
CA THR A 201 33.97 -24.69 0.23
C THR A 201 32.84 -24.06 1.03
N ALA A 202 32.04 -24.88 1.71
CA ALA A 202 31.05 -24.42 2.69
C ALA A 202 31.72 -24.31 4.07
N ALA A 203 31.37 -23.31 4.85
CA ALA A 203 31.89 -23.16 6.20
C ALA A 203 31.07 -23.98 7.20
N ASP A 204 31.74 -24.67 8.13
CA ASP A 204 31.09 -25.32 9.27
C ASP A 204 30.44 -24.27 10.20
N GLY A 205 30.95 -23.04 10.20
CA GLY A 205 30.50 -21.93 11.04
C GLY A 205 31.20 -21.88 12.40
N GLU A 206 31.27 -20.69 12.99
CA GLU A 206 31.83 -20.47 14.34
C GLU A 206 30.74 -20.47 15.44
N GLY A 207 29.47 -20.45 15.02
CA GLY A 207 28.30 -20.46 15.90
C GLY A 207 27.82 -21.88 16.23
N LYS A 208 26.57 -21.96 16.69
CA LYS A 208 25.90 -23.23 17.06
C LYS A 208 25.58 -24.12 15.85
N HIS A 209 25.52 -23.53 14.66
CA HIS A 209 25.09 -24.13 13.41
C HIS A 209 25.91 -23.56 12.24
N SER A 210 25.97 -24.27 11.13
CA SER A 210 26.54 -23.73 9.89
C SER A 210 25.74 -22.52 9.37
N PRO A 211 26.37 -21.62 8.58
CA PRO A 211 25.65 -20.50 7.96
C PRO A 211 24.49 -20.95 7.07
N TYR A 212 24.65 -22.08 6.38
CA TYR A 212 23.60 -22.63 5.53
C TYR A 212 22.43 -23.16 6.35
N THR A 213 22.71 -23.94 7.39
CA THR A 213 21.67 -24.46 8.27
C THR A 213 20.96 -23.33 9.02
N ASN A 214 21.68 -22.31 9.51
CA ASN A 214 21.07 -21.11 10.09
C ASN A 214 20.09 -20.44 9.13
N ALA A 215 20.52 -20.17 7.90
CA ALA A 215 19.69 -19.53 6.90
C ALA A 215 18.49 -20.40 6.48
N LEU A 216 18.68 -21.72 6.38
CA LEU A 216 17.62 -22.67 6.04
C LEU A 216 16.57 -22.75 7.16
N LEU A 217 16.99 -22.83 8.42
CA LEU A 217 16.08 -22.83 9.57
C LEU A 217 15.27 -21.53 9.65
N ALA A 218 15.92 -20.39 9.48
CA ALA A 218 15.24 -19.09 9.45
C ALA A 218 14.19 -19.02 8.33
N ALA A 219 14.51 -19.60 7.17
CA ALA A 219 13.58 -19.66 6.05
C ALA A 219 12.41 -20.65 6.28
N LEU A 220 12.62 -21.68 7.11
CA LEU A 220 11.62 -22.69 7.48
C LEU A 220 10.80 -22.35 8.74
N GLU A 221 11.12 -21.27 9.46
CA GLU A 221 10.41 -20.87 10.68
C GLU A 221 8.97 -20.41 10.37
N ASN A 222 8.78 -19.69 9.26
CA ASN A 222 7.47 -19.23 8.78
C ASN A 222 7.31 -19.45 7.26
N PRO A 223 7.19 -20.72 6.80
CA PRO A 223 7.18 -21.03 5.37
C PRO A 223 5.77 -20.94 4.75
N SER A 224 4.76 -20.50 5.52
CA SER A 224 3.37 -20.38 5.09
C SER A 224 3.27 -19.55 3.80
N GLY A 225 2.83 -20.18 2.72
CA GLY A 225 2.61 -19.51 1.44
C GLY A 225 3.89 -19.12 0.69
N VAL A 226 5.07 -19.54 1.16
CA VAL A 226 6.33 -19.30 0.47
C VAL A 226 6.68 -20.53 -0.37
N GLU A 227 6.76 -20.34 -1.67
CA GLU A 227 7.18 -21.37 -2.62
C GLU A 227 8.67 -21.73 -2.40
N ILE A 228 9.05 -23.00 -2.58
CA ILE A 228 10.39 -23.52 -2.23
C ILE A 228 11.55 -22.79 -2.90
N GLU A 229 11.45 -22.43 -4.17
CA GLU A 229 12.51 -21.68 -4.83
C GLU A 229 12.63 -20.26 -4.27
N GLN A 230 11.51 -19.60 -3.93
CA GLN A 230 11.55 -18.34 -3.20
C GLN A 230 12.18 -18.49 -1.82
N LEU A 231 11.88 -19.58 -1.12
CA LEU A 231 12.48 -19.92 0.17
C LEU A 231 14.00 -20.06 0.01
N LEU A 232 14.48 -20.82 -0.97
CA LEU A 232 15.90 -21.02 -1.19
C LEU A 232 16.63 -19.76 -1.68
N ARG A 233 15.94 -18.84 -2.37
CA ARG A 233 16.49 -17.49 -2.63
C ARG A 233 16.75 -16.73 -1.33
N LYS A 234 15.87 -16.83 -0.33
CA LYS A 234 16.11 -16.25 1.01
C LYS A 234 17.29 -16.92 1.71
N VAL A 235 17.42 -18.24 1.61
CA VAL A 235 18.58 -18.97 2.13
C VAL A 235 19.88 -18.46 1.51
N GLN A 236 19.93 -18.33 0.18
CA GLN A 236 21.08 -17.80 -0.53
C GLN A 236 21.46 -16.38 -0.05
N GLN A 237 20.47 -15.51 0.13
CA GLN A 237 20.69 -14.15 0.65
C GLN A 237 21.22 -14.17 2.09
N GLY A 238 20.65 -15.00 2.97
CA GLY A 238 21.06 -15.14 4.36
C GLY A 238 22.51 -15.60 4.48
N VAL A 239 22.89 -16.67 3.77
CA VAL A 239 24.26 -17.18 3.76
C VAL A 239 25.24 -16.14 3.22
N LYS A 240 24.89 -15.47 2.12
CA LYS A 240 25.75 -14.43 1.52
C LYS A 240 25.98 -13.27 2.48
N ALA A 241 24.96 -12.87 3.24
CA ALA A 241 25.07 -11.82 4.24
C ALA A 241 25.94 -12.25 5.43
N GLU A 242 25.68 -13.42 6.01
CA GLU A 242 26.41 -13.95 7.17
C GLU A 242 27.90 -14.16 6.86
N THR A 243 28.18 -14.70 5.68
CA THR A 243 29.56 -15.01 5.25
C THR A 243 30.25 -13.85 4.54
N LYS A 244 29.65 -12.65 4.49
CA LYS A 244 30.18 -11.47 3.79
C LYS A 244 30.55 -11.78 2.32
N GLY A 245 29.74 -12.61 1.67
CA GLY A 245 29.90 -13.02 0.28
C GLY A 245 30.91 -14.13 0.01
N GLN A 246 31.54 -14.71 1.05
CA GLN A 246 32.50 -15.80 0.89
C GLN A 246 31.85 -17.13 0.52
N GLN A 247 30.59 -17.33 0.92
CA GLN A 247 29.81 -18.52 0.60
C GLN A 247 28.54 -18.12 -0.16
N GLU A 248 28.24 -18.88 -1.21
CA GLU A 248 27.09 -18.63 -2.09
C GLU A 248 26.38 -19.96 -2.36
N PRO A 249 25.25 -20.23 -1.68
CA PRO A 249 24.45 -21.42 -1.95
C PRO A 249 24.03 -21.49 -3.42
N TRP A 250 23.95 -22.71 -3.94
CA TRP A 250 23.63 -22.95 -5.34
C TRP A 250 22.58 -24.04 -5.49
N ARG A 251 21.72 -23.90 -6.49
CA ARG A 251 20.61 -24.79 -6.76
C ARG A 251 20.78 -25.50 -8.10
N TYR A 252 20.31 -26.73 -8.17
CA TYR A 252 20.23 -27.52 -9.40
C TYR A 252 18.88 -28.22 -9.50
N GLY A 253 18.48 -28.51 -10.73
CA GLY A 253 17.18 -29.09 -11.04
C GLY A 253 16.04 -28.08 -10.89
N SER A 254 14.84 -28.57 -11.20
CA SER A 254 13.59 -27.82 -11.11
C SER A 254 12.45 -28.78 -10.78
N LEU A 255 11.36 -28.23 -10.23
CA LEU A 255 10.14 -28.97 -9.97
C LEU A 255 9.15 -28.75 -11.11
N ASP A 256 8.35 -29.78 -11.44
CA ASP A 256 7.31 -29.68 -12.48
C ASP A 256 6.12 -28.78 -12.07
N GLY A 257 6.10 -28.29 -10.83
CA GLY A 257 5.11 -27.36 -10.32
C GLY A 257 5.47 -26.82 -8.94
N ASP A 258 4.60 -25.98 -8.39
CA ASP A 258 4.89 -25.29 -7.14
C ASP A 258 4.88 -26.23 -5.94
N PHE A 259 5.88 -26.10 -5.07
CA PHE A 259 5.92 -26.80 -3.78
C PHE A 259 5.98 -25.81 -2.62
N TYR A 260 5.15 -26.06 -1.61
CA TYR A 260 5.07 -25.30 -0.37
C TYR A 260 5.23 -26.23 0.83
N PHE A 261 6.18 -25.94 1.71
CA PHE A 261 6.32 -26.68 2.97
C PHE A 261 5.09 -26.52 3.85
N LYS A 262 4.51 -25.32 3.90
CA LYS A 262 3.21 -25.06 4.50
C LYS A 262 2.43 -24.21 3.51
N ALA A 263 1.29 -24.71 3.02
CA ALA A 263 0.39 -23.90 2.22
C ALA A 263 0.04 -22.63 3.01
N ALA A 264 -0.23 -21.52 2.31
CA ALA A 264 -0.70 -20.32 2.99
C ALA A 264 -1.98 -20.69 3.75
N ASP A 265 -1.93 -20.65 5.08
CA ASP A 265 -3.15 -20.61 5.86
C ASP A 265 -3.71 -19.19 5.69
N PRO A 266 -4.93 -19.03 5.14
CA PRO A 266 -5.54 -17.73 5.00
C PRO A 266 -5.56 -16.93 6.33
N ALA A 267 -5.52 -17.62 7.48
CA ALA A 267 -5.52 -17.01 8.80
C ALA A 267 -4.13 -16.57 9.34
N ASP A 268 -3.02 -17.30 9.06
CA ASP A 268 -1.67 -16.94 9.57
C ASP A 268 -1.10 -15.70 8.87
N ASN A 269 -1.39 -15.54 7.57
CA ASN A 269 -0.89 -14.40 6.80
C ASN A 269 -1.47 -13.08 7.30
N SER A 270 -2.69 -13.06 7.84
CA SER A 270 -3.30 -11.81 8.28
C SER A 270 -2.55 -11.19 9.44
N LYS A 271 -2.05 -11.99 10.40
CA LYS A 271 -1.47 -11.47 11.65
C LYS A 271 -0.04 -10.97 11.46
N LEU A 272 0.81 -11.72 10.78
CA LEU A 272 2.19 -11.31 10.48
C LEU A 272 2.23 -10.16 9.46
N GLN A 273 1.33 -10.14 8.47
CA GLN A 273 1.19 -8.99 7.58
C GLN A 273 0.60 -7.78 8.32
N GLN A 274 -0.35 -7.96 9.24
CA GLN A 274 -0.87 -6.87 10.08
C GLN A 274 0.23 -6.27 10.96
N GLU A 275 1.03 -7.07 11.65
CA GLU A 275 2.10 -6.57 12.51
C GLU A 275 3.22 -5.88 11.71
N ALA A 276 3.58 -6.42 10.53
CA ALA A 276 4.58 -5.80 9.65
C ALA A 276 4.08 -4.51 9.00
N VAL A 277 2.82 -4.49 8.56
CA VAL A 277 2.18 -3.30 7.99
C VAL A 277 1.98 -2.25 9.08
N GLU A 278 1.52 -2.62 10.27
CA GLU A 278 1.35 -1.70 11.40
C GLU A 278 2.66 -1.04 11.78
N LYS A 279 3.76 -1.80 11.86
CA LYS A 279 5.08 -1.26 12.15
C LYS A 279 5.59 -0.33 11.04
N ALA A 280 5.40 -0.71 9.78
CA ALA A 280 5.79 0.11 8.63
C ALA A 280 4.96 1.41 8.52
N VAL A 281 3.65 1.33 8.80
CA VAL A 281 2.73 2.49 8.83
C VAL A 281 3.08 3.41 9.98
N LEU A 282 3.37 2.88 11.18
CA LEU A 282 3.78 3.68 12.33
C LEU A 282 5.09 4.44 12.05
N GLU A 283 6.06 3.79 11.39
CA GLU A 283 7.33 4.41 11.03
C GLU A 283 7.16 5.47 9.91
N ALA A 284 6.32 5.18 8.91
CA ALA A 284 5.98 6.14 7.84
C ALA A 284 5.21 7.36 8.39
N MET A 285 4.26 7.16 9.31
CA MET A 285 3.55 8.22 10.01
C MET A 285 4.51 9.07 10.84
N ARG A 286 5.47 8.45 11.55
CA ARG A 286 6.48 9.20 12.30
C ARG A 286 7.31 10.11 11.40
N ARG A 287 7.82 9.58 10.28
CA ARG A 287 8.61 10.36 9.31
C ARG A 287 7.80 11.49 8.68
N THR A 288 6.55 11.22 8.33
CA THR A 288 5.63 12.22 7.76
C THR A 288 5.31 13.32 8.78
N ASN A 289 5.06 12.96 10.05
CA ASN A 289 4.81 13.91 11.12
C ASN A 289 6.04 14.78 11.43
N GLU A 290 7.25 14.19 11.42
CA GLU A 290 8.50 14.93 11.59
C GLU A 290 8.75 15.91 10.43
N GLN A 291 8.43 15.50 9.19
CA GLN A 291 8.57 16.36 8.02
C GLN A 291 7.54 17.49 8.01
N ALA A 292 6.27 17.19 8.30
CA ALA A 292 5.21 18.19 8.44
C ALA A 292 5.49 19.18 9.58
N ALA A 293 6.11 18.73 10.68
CA ALA A 293 6.52 19.61 11.77
C ALA A 293 7.63 20.58 11.34
N LYS A 294 8.60 20.12 10.52
CA LYS A 294 9.65 20.97 9.96
C LYS A 294 9.10 21.99 8.96
N GLU A 295 8.27 21.54 8.02
CA GLU A 295 7.62 22.42 7.03
C GLU A 295 6.73 23.47 7.71
N LYS A 296 5.97 23.09 8.74
CA LYS A 296 5.16 24.02 9.53
C LYS A 296 6.03 25.04 10.28
N ALA A 297 7.16 24.62 10.85
CA ALA A 297 8.07 25.53 11.54
C ALA A 297 8.72 26.53 10.58
N GLU A 298 9.08 26.08 9.37
CA GLU A 298 9.65 26.93 8.33
C GLU A 298 8.62 27.93 7.78
N LEU A 299 7.40 27.47 7.52
CA LEU A 299 6.28 28.32 7.09
C LEU A 299 5.91 29.37 8.16
N GLN A 300 5.89 28.98 9.45
CA GLN A 300 5.66 29.93 10.54
C GLN A 300 6.77 30.99 10.62
N LYS A 301 8.03 30.60 10.38
CA LYS A 301 9.16 31.53 10.35
C LYS A 301 9.05 32.50 9.17
N SER A 302 8.68 32.03 7.98
CA SER A 302 8.50 32.91 6.81
C SER A 302 7.31 33.85 6.98
N LEU A 303 6.20 33.37 7.57
CA LEU A 303 5.02 34.19 7.82
C LEU A 303 5.34 35.33 8.81
N LYS A 304 6.07 35.01 9.88
CA LYS A 304 6.50 36.01 10.86
C LYS A 304 7.43 37.06 10.24
N ALA A 305 8.37 36.62 9.41
CA ALA A 305 9.27 37.54 8.69
C ALA A 305 8.50 38.44 7.70
N GLN A 306 7.49 37.92 7.01
CA GLN A 306 6.62 38.71 6.13
C GLN A 306 5.78 39.72 6.92
N GLN A 307 5.24 39.33 8.07
CA GLN A 307 4.49 40.23 8.95
C GLN A 307 5.38 41.37 9.46
N GLU A 308 6.56 41.06 9.99
CA GLU A 308 7.51 42.08 10.45
C GLU A 308 7.96 43.01 9.31
N ALA A 309 8.15 42.49 8.10
CA ALA A 309 8.48 43.30 6.93
C ALA A 309 7.31 44.23 6.52
N SER A 310 6.08 43.71 6.54
CA SER A 310 4.87 44.50 6.25
C SER A 310 4.63 45.60 7.28
N GLU A 311 4.84 45.31 8.57
CA GLU A 311 4.71 46.29 9.64
C GLU A 311 5.75 47.41 9.51
N ARG A 312 7.00 47.07 9.18
CA ARG A 312 8.05 48.07 8.90
C ARG A 312 7.71 48.94 7.70
N ALA A 313 7.25 48.33 6.61
CA ALA A 313 6.85 49.06 5.41
C ALA A 313 5.68 50.01 5.68
N MET A 314 4.68 49.57 6.46
CA MET A 314 3.53 50.40 6.84
C MET A 314 3.94 51.56 7.76
N ALA A 315 4.83 51.31 8.73
CA ALA A 315 5.35 52.35 9.62
C ALA A 315 6.15 53.42 8.84
N GLU A 316 6.96 53.00 7.86
CA GLU A 316 7.71 53.93 7.01
C GLU A 316 6.78 54.73 6.08
N ALA A 317 5.76 54.08 5.50
CA ALA A 317 4.75 54.74 4.68
C ALA A 317 3.95 55.78 5.50
N LEU A 318 3.56 55.43 6.73
CA LEU A 318 2.86 56.35 7.63
C LEU A 318 3.73 57.55 8.01
N LYS A 319 5.02 57.32 8.28
CA LYS A 319 5.98 58.40 8.54
C LYS A 319 6.09 59.36 7.35
N LYS A 320 6.27 58.83 6.14
CA LYS A 320 6.33 59.65 4.91
C LYS A 320 5.03 60.43 4.67
N ALA A 321 3.87 59.79 4.90
CA ALA A 321 2.57 60.45 4.77
C ALA A 321 2.39 61.60 5.78
N ASN A 322 2.81 61.41 7.03
CA ASN A 322 2.76 62.47 8.05
C ASN A 322 3.72 63.62 7.74
N GLU A 323 4.93 63.34 7.26
CA GLU A 323 5.88 64.36 6.82
C GLU A 323 5.33 65.15 5.62
N GLN A 324 4.69 64.48 4.66
CA GLN A 324 4.05 65.15 3.53
C GLN A 324 2.88 66.03 3.98
N ALA A 325 1.99 65.50 4.82
CA ALA A 325 0.87 66.28 5.36
C ALA A 325 1.33 67.50 6.17
N ALA A 326 2.47 67.41 6.86
CA ALA A 326 3.07 68.56 7.55
C ALA A 326 3.60 69.62 6.58
N ARG A 327 4.22 69.21 5.46
CA ARG A 327 4.67 70.12 4.40
C ARG A 327 3.49 70.81 3.74
N ASP A 328 2.46 70.06 3.35
CA ASP A 328 1.25 70.59 2.71
C ASP A 328 0.55 71.63 3.62
N ARG A 329 0.47 71.36 4.92
CA ARG A 329 -0.05 72.32 5.92
C ARG A 329 0.80 73.58 6.02
N ALA A 330 2.13 73.46 6.02
CA ALA A 330 3.04 74.60 6.07
C ALA A 330 2.94 75.47 4.81
N GLU A 331 2.84 74.85 3.63
CA GLU A 331 2.63 75.55 2.35
C GLU A 331 1.28 76.27 2.32
N MET A 332 0.21 75.61 2.79
CA MET A 332 -1.13 76.21 2.88
C MET A 332 -1.15 77.41 3.86
N GLN A 333 -0.48 77.29 5.00
CA GLN A 333 -0.33 78.37 5.98
C GLN A 333 0.44 79.56 5.37
N ALA A 334 1.56 79.30 4.70
CA ALA A 334 2.35 80.34 4.04
C ALA A 334 1.57 81.05 2.91
N SER A 335 0.77 80.30 2.13
CA SER A 335 -0.13 80.85 1.13
C SER A 335 -1.22 81.73 1.76
N MET A 336 -1.80 81.30 2.89
CA MET A 336 -2.81 82.07 3.63
C MET A 336 -2.22 83.37 4.18
N ASP A 337 -1.05 83.31 4.81
CA ASP A 337 -0.34 84.48 5.34
C ASP A 337 0.02 85.48 4.23
N LYS A 338 0.42 84.97 3.05
CA LYS A 338 0.66 85.82 1.86
C LYS A 338 -0.62 86.50 1.40
N MET A 339 -1.73 85.77 1.26
CA MET A 339 -3.02 86.35 0.88
C MET A 339 -3.51 87.38 1.91
N LEU A 340 -3.33 87.11 3.21
CA LEU A 340 -3.71 88.03 4.27
C LEU A 340 -2.88 89.31 4.23
N LYS A 341 -1.57 89.22 4.01
CA LYS A 341 -0.69 90.39 3.83
C LYS A 341 -1.06 91.20 2.59
N GLU A 342 -1.33 90.55 1.46
CA GLU A 342 -1.76 91.23 0.24
C GLU A 342 -3.13 91.91 0.41
N ALA A 343 -4.08 91.25 1.08
CA ALA A 343 -5.39 91.82 1.37
C ALA A 343 -5.29 93.01 2.33
N LEU A 344 -4.47 92.91 3.38
CA LEU A 344 -4.21 94.00 4.31
C LEU A 344 -3.56 95.19 3.60
N ALA A 345 -2.57 94.95 2.74
CA ALA A 345 -1.91 95.98 1.95
C ALA A 345 -2.87 96.70 0.98
N ARG A 346 -3.79 95.95 0.35
CA ARG A 346 -4.86 96.53 -0.48
C ARG A 346 -5.82 97.38 0.35
N GLN A 347 -6.19 96.92 1.55
CA GLN A 347 -7.09 97.65 2.43
C GLN A 347 -6.45 98.93 2.98
N THR A 348 -5.17 98.88 3.37
CA THR A 348 -4.42 100.08 3.80
C THR A 348 -4.28 101.07 2.65
N ALA A 349 -3.94 100.61 1.44
CA ALA A 349 -3.87 101.48 0.26
C ALA A 349 -5.24 102.08 -0.09
N ALA A 350 -6.34 101.33 0.05
CA ALA A 350 -7.69 101.83 -0.17
C ALA A 350 -8.10 102.87 0.89
N LEU A 351 -7.77 102.65 2.17
CA LEU A 351 -8.00 103.62 3.25
C LEU A 351 -7.17 104.90 3.07
N GLU A 352 -5.92 104.78 2.63
CA GLU A 352 -5.06 105.92 2.30
C GLU A 352 -5.60 106.69 1.08
N ALA A 353 -6.05 105.98 0.04
CA ALA A 353 -6.70 106.57 -1.13
C ALA A 353 -8.03 107.25 -0.76
N GLU A 354 -8.83 106.67 0.14
CA GLU A 354 -10.06 107.29 0.63
C GLU A 354 -9.76 108.53 1.47
N ARG A 355 -8.73 108.51 2.34
CA ARG A 355 -8.26 109.71 3.05
C ARG A 355 -7.79 110.79 2.08
N ALA A 356 -7.02 110.42 1.06
CA ALA A 356 -6.57 111.35 0.02
C ALA A 356 -7.74 111.92 -0.80
N ALA A 357 -8.73 111.08 -1.15
CA ALA A 357 -9.93 111.50 -1.87
C ALA A 357 -10.84 112.40 -1.02
N ARG A 358 -10.98 112.13 0.30
CA ARG A 358 -11.71 113.02 1.22
C ARG A 358 -11.02 114.37 1.41
N LEU A 359 -9.69 114.42 1.34
CA LEU A 359 -8.92 115.67 1.28
C LEU A 359 -9.11 116.41 -0.06
N ALA A 360 -9.39 115.70 -1.16
CA ALA A 360 -9.58 116.28 -2.49
C ALA A 360 -11.04 116.67 -2.82
N ALA A 361 -12.05 116.04 -2.23
CA ALA A 361 -13.47 116.20 -2.57
C ALA A 361 -14.17 117.42 -1.94
N ALA A 362 -13.42 118.40 -1.41
CA ALA A 362 -13.96 119.70 -1.01
C ALA A 362 -14.15 120.64 -2.23
N THR A 363 -14.92 120.24 -3.25
CA THR A 363 -15.57 121.14 -4.24
C THR A 363 -16.55 120.35 -5.15
N PRO A 364 -17.72 120.89 -5.55
CA PRO A 364 -18.81 120.06 -6.08
C PRO A 364 -19.16 120.28 -7.59
N ALA A 365 -20.10 119.45 -8.06
CA ALA A 365 -20.93 119.51 -9.30
C ALA A 365 -20.37 118.73 -10.52
N SER A 366 -21.13 118.10 -11.43
CA SER A 366 -22.57 117.92 -11.67
C SER A 366 -22.79 116.99 -12.90
N ASN A 367 -23.94 116.28 -12.92
CA ASN A 367 -24.75 115.76 -14.07
C ASN A 367 -24.13 114.92 -15.22
N ALA A 368 -24.66 113.71 -15.45
CA ALA A 368 -25.57 113.37 -16.57
C ALA A 368 -25.73 111.84 -16.82
N THR A 369 -26.91 111.47 -17.32
CA THR A 369 -27.59 110.15 -17.45
C THR A 369 -27.43 109.56 -18.89
N PRO A 370 -28.21 108.54 -19.37
CA PRO A 370 -28.35 107.10 -19.09
C PRO A 370 -28.04 106.17 -20.31
N ALA A 371 -28.01 104.83 -20.15
CA ALA A 371 -28.86 103.85 -20.89
C ALA A 371 -28.38 102.38 -20.83
N ALA A 372 -29.31 101.51 -20.37
CA ALA A 372 -29.67 100.15 -20.82
C ALA A 372 -28.63 99.02 -21.05
N ALA A 373 -28.75 97.92 -20.29
CA ALA A 373 -29.13 96.57 -20.79
C ALA A 373 -28.99 95.51 -19.67
N GLN A 374 -30.12 95.03 -19.16
CA GLN A 374 -30.59 93.63 -19.20
C GLN A 374 -30.24 92.74 -18.00
N ILE A 375 -31.32 92.21 -17.43
CA ILE A 375 -31.43 91.29 -16.30
C ILE A 375 -31.49 89.87 -16.87
N GLN A 376 -30.75 88.93 -16.28
CA GLN A 376 -31.20 87.53 -16.18
C GLN A 376 -30.82 86.95 -14.82
N LYS A 377 -31.81 86.33 -14.18
CA LYS A 377 -31.85 85.76 -12.83
C LYS A 377 -31.94 84.21 -12.97
N PRO A 378 -31.95 83.42 -11.88
CA PRO A 378 -30.92 82.45 -11.53
C PRO A 378 -31.39 80.99 -11.66
N ALA A 379 -30.49 80.00 -11.51
CA ALA A 379 -30.91 78.66 -11.07
C ALA A 379 -29.75 77.87 -10.45
N ALA A 380 -30.11 77.13 -9.41
CA ALA A 380 -29.28 76.24 -8.62
C ALA A 380 -28.86 74.97 -9.38
N GLU A 381 -27.68 74.44 -9.06
CA GLU A 381 -27.24 73.12 -9.49
C GLU A 381 -27.24 72.09 -8.36
N LYS A 382 -27.67 70.90 -8.75
CA LYS A 382 -27.89 69.67 -7.99
C LYS A 382 -26.68 68.73 -8.10
N PRO A 383 -26.63 67.66 -7.27
CA PRO A 383 -25.47 66.77 -7.12
C PRO A 383 -25.25 65.80 -8.30
N ILE A 384 -24.00 65.36 -8.44
CA ILE A 384 -23.52 64.38 -9.43
C ILE A 384 -23.93 62.96 -9.04
N GLN A 385 -24.42 62.21 -10.03
CA GLN A 385 -24.93 60.84 -9.97
C GLN A 385 -23.84 59.77 -9.92
N LEU A 386 -24.10 58.70 -9.15
CA LEU A 386 -23.46 57.39 -9.29
C LEU A 386 -23.85 56.75 -10.63
N ALA A 387 -22.87 56.31 -11.40
CA ALA A 387 -23.09 55.43 -12.55
C ALA A 387 -23.36 54.00 -12.07
N SER A 388 -24.55 53.49 -12.41
CA SER A 388 -24.92 52.08 -12.34
C SER A 388 -24.37 51.32 -13.55
N ILE A 389 -23.65 50.23 -13.33
CA ILE A 389 -23.45 49.19 -14.34
C ILE A 389 -24.45 48.07 -14.04
N ALA A 390 -25.40 47.87 -14.95
CA ALA A 390 -26.27 46.71 -14.98
C ALA A 390 -25.48 45.46 -15.42
N PRO A 391 -25.83 44.25 -14.94
CA PRO A 391 -25.33 43.02 -15.54
C PRO A 391 -26.11 42.75 -16.84
N THR A 392 -25.41 42.79 -17.96
CA THR A 392 -25.94 42.36 -19.25
C THR A 392 -26.08 40.84 -19.25
N THR A 393 -27.32 40.38 -19.31
CA THR A 393 -27.67 39.06 -19.81
C THR A 393 -27.32 38.97 -21.29
N SER A 394 -26.56 37.95 -21.69
CA SER A 394 -26.66 37.41 -23.04
C SER A 394 -26.62 35.90 -22.96
N ALA A 395 -27.79 35.31 -23.15
CA ALA A 395 -27.97 33.92 -23.47
C ALA A 395 -27.39 33.68 -24.87
N GLY A 396 -26.36 32.83 -24.96
CA GLY A 396 -25.96 32.15 -26.19
C GLY A 396 -26.47 30.71 -26.09
N ALA A 397 -27.60 30.46 -26.74
CA ALA A 397 -28.21 29.16 -26.86
C ALA A 397 -27.39 28.24 -27.77
N GLY A 398 -27.43 26.95 -27.46
CA GLY A 398 -27.52 25.92 -28.48
C GLY A 398 -26.22 25.30 -28.96
N SER A 399 -25.70 24.37 -28.17
CA SER A 399 -25.35 23.08 -28.77
C SER A 399 -25.99 21.98 -27.92
N LYS A 400 -26.84 21.19 -28.58
CA LYS A 400 -27.32 19.90 -28.08
C LYS A 400 -26.10 19.12 -27.59
N PRO A 401 -26.17 18.28 -26.53
CA PRO A 401 -25.13 17.30 -26.31
C PRO A 401 -25.16 16.38 -27.53
N SER A 402 -24.30 16.69 -28.50
CA SER A 402 -23.94 15.81 -29.58
C SER A 402 -23.49 14.54 -28.90
N GLU A 403 -24.28 13.49 -29.11
CA GLU A 403 -23.94 12.08 -29.06
C GLU A 403 -22.42 11.92 -29.08
N LEU A 404 -21.83 12.01 -27.88
CA LEU A 404 -20.41 11.90 -27.70
C LEU A 404 -20.18 10.42 -27.84
N VAL A 405 -19.80 10.01 -29.04
CA VAL A 405 -19.27 8.68 -29.30
C VAL A 405 -18.11 8.53 -28.32
N LEU A 406 -18.39 7.85 -27.21
CA LEU A 406 -17.51 7.64 -26.08
C LEU A 406 -16.38 6.74 -26.56
N ALA A 407 -15.36 7.33 -27.18
CA ALA A 407 -14.07 6.67 -27.27
C ALA A 407 -13.64 6.34 -25.83
N ALA A 408 -13.40 5.05 -25.56
CA ALA A 408 -13.05 4.48 -24.25
C ALA A 408 -12.36 5.52 -23.35
N LEU A 409 -12.99 5.88 -22.24
CA LEU A 409 -12.53 6.96 -21.37
C LEU A 409 -11.16 6.56 -20.79
N SER A 410 -10.06 6.99 -21.44
CA SER A 410 -8.71 6.79 -20.93
C SER A 410 -8.58 7.53 -19.61
N ASN A 411 -8.43 6.84 -18.48
CA ASN A 411 -8.21 7.45 -17.18
C ASN A 411 -6.86 8.17 -17.19
N ALA A 412 -6.85 9.46 -17.57
CA ALA A 412 -5.61 10.23 -17.66
C ALA A 412 -5.42 11.07 -16.38
N PRO A 413 -4.17 11.36 -15.96
CA PRO A 413 -3.92 12.33 -14.91
C PRO A 413 -4.64 13.66 -15.20
N GLY A 414 -5.35 14.18 -14.20
CA GLY A 414 -6.16 15.40 -14.32
C GLY A 414 -7.63 15.19 -14.67
N ASP A 415 -8.06 13.98 -15.07
CA ASP A 415 -9.48 13.67 -15.23
C ASP A 415 -10.22 13.73 -13.88
N GLU A 416 -11.42 14.28 -13.88
CA GLU A 416 -12.32 14.36 -12.73
C GLU A 416 -13.64 13.63 -13.01
N TRP A 417 -14.04 12.79 -12.06
CA TRP A 417 -15.29 12.04 -12.10
C TRP A 417 -16.16 12.46 -10.94
N GLU A 418 -17.35 12.95 -11.25
CA GLU A 418 -18.26 13.49 -10.28
C GLU A 418 -19.43 12.54 -10.05
N TYR A 419 -19.70 12.27 -8.78
CA TYR A 419 -20.83 11.47 -8.33
C TYR A 419 -21.68 12.29 -7.38
N VAL A 420 -22.96 12.00 -7.39
CA VAL A 420 -23.92 12.55 -6.46
C VAL A 420 -24.40 11.40 -5.58
N ALA A 421 -24.13 11.53 -4.28
CA ALA A 421 -24.64 10.64 -3.25
C ALA A 421 -25.93 11.22 -2.68
N ARG A 422 -26.94 10.37 -2.47
CA ARG A 422 -28.17 10.71 -1.76
C ARG A 422 -28.34 9.76 -0.61
N ASP A 423 -28.30 10.30 0.61
CA ASP A 423 -28.76 9.63 1.81
C ASP A 423 -30.28 9.83 1.93
N GLU A 424 -31.04 8.78 1.64
CA GLU A 424 -32.50 8.82 1.69
C GLU A 424 -33.06 8.85 3.11
N MET A 425 -32.25 8.54 4.13
CA MET A 425 -32.68 8.59 5.52
C MET A 425 -32.72 10.03 6.06
N PHE A 426 -31.77 10.85 5.66
CA PHE A 426 -31.64 12.23 6.12
C PHE A 426 -31.96 13.28 5.05
N ASP A 427 -32.39 12.83 3.86
CA ASP A 427 -32.65 13.66 2.68
C ASP A 427 -31.47 14.58 2.35
N LYS A 428 -30.26 14.03 2.46
CA LYS A 428 -29.01 14.75 2.20
C LYS A 428 -28.48 14.38 0.84
N MET A 429 -28.03 15.40 0.12
CA MET A 429 -27.33 15.27 -1.14
C MET A 429 -25.89 15.69 -0.94
N GLN A 430 -24.96 14.83 -1.31
CA GLN A 430 -23.54 15.13 -1.28
C GLN A 430 -22.91 14.95 -2.66
N LYS A 431 -21.84 15.71 -2.87
CA LYS A 431 -21.04 15.68 -4.09
C LYS A 431 -19.70 15.05 -3.80
N LEU A 432 -19.39 14.01 -4.56
CA LEU A 432 -18.12 13.31 -4.54
C LEU A 432 -17.38 13.55 -5.85
N VAL A 433 -16.13 13.99 -5.77
CA VAL A 433 -15.26 14.18 -6.94
C VAL A 433 -14.02 13.32 -6.79
N LEU A 434 -13.82 12.40 -7.73
CA LEU A 434 -12.60 11.61 -7.86
C LEU A 434 -11.69 12.29 -8.88
N ARG A 435 -10.53 12.75 -8.43
CA ARG A 435 -9.52 13.37 -9.31
C ARG A 435 -8.37 12.41 -9.54
N VAL A 436 -8.15 12.03 -10.79
CA VAL A 436 -7.02 11.17 -11.18
C VAL A 436 -5.72 11.94 -11.00
N LYS A 437 -4.84 11.45 -10.12
CA LYS A 437 -3.52 12.05 -9.87
C LYS A 437 -2.42 11.34 -10.65
N ALA A 438 -2.48 10.01 -10.72
CA ALA A 438 -1.52 9.19 -11.43
C ALA A 438 -2.15 7.87 -11.87
N VAL A 439 -1.63 7.30 -12.96
CA VAL A 439 -2.10 6.04 -13.55
C VAL A 439 -0.88 5.18 -13.80
N SER A 440 -0.91 3.94 -13.33
CA SER A 440 0.15 2.96 -13.56
C SER A 440 -0.46 1.58 -13.86
N PRO A 441 0.34 0.60 -14.31
CA PRO A 441 -0.13 -0.78 -14.47
C PRO A 441 -0.70 -1.39 -13.18
N GLU A 442 -0.21 -0.95 -12.02
CA GLU A 442 -0.60 -1.45 -10.70
C GLU A 442 -1.92 -0.84 -10.18
N GLY A 443 -2.40 0.26 -10.76
CA GLY A 443 -3.65 0.90 -10.37
C GLY A 443 -3.75 2.39 -10.73
N VAL A 444 -4.85 3.00 -10.28
CA VAL A 444 -5.10 4.43 -10.46
C VAL A 444 -5.10 5.12 -9.10
N LEU A 445 -4.21 6.10 -8.92
CA LEU A 445 -4.19 6.97 -7.75
C LEU A 445 -5.20 8.11 -7.94
N GLU A 446 -6.19 8.17 -7.06
CA GLU A 446 -7.22 9.20 -7.09
C GLU A 446 -7.31 9.93 -5.76
N GLU A 447 -7.52 11.24 -5.82
CA GLU A 447 -7.92 12.07 -4.68
C GLU A 447 -9.45 12.07 -4.58
N ILE A 448 -10.00 11.66 -3.44
CA ILE A 448 -11.43 11.50 -3.17
C ILE A 448 -11.96 12.73 -2.41
N VAL A 449 -12.48 13.71 -3.12
CA VAL A 449 -12.95 15.00 -2.57
C VAL A 449 -14.45 14.94 -2.26
N TRP A 450 -14.84 15.19 -1.01
CA TRP A 450 -16.24 15.19 -0.55
C TRP A 450 -16.71 16.60 -0.23
N ASN A 451 -17.76 17.08 -0.90
CA ASN A 451 -18.35 18.42 -0.71
C ASN A 451 -17.29 19.55 -0.72
N GLY A 452 -16.27 19.42 -1.56
CA GLY A 452 -15.16 20.37 -1.67
C GLY A 452 -14.15 20.36 -0.50
N ARG A 453 -14.30 19.46 0.47
CA ARG A 453 -13.32 19.28 1.55
C ARG A 453 -12.11 18.47 1.07
N PRO A 454 -10.90 18.73 1.60
CA PRO A 454 -9.70 17.96 1.24
C PRO A 454 -9.94 16.46 1.35
N GLY A 455 -9.66 15.76 0.26
CA GLY A 455 -9.94 14.35 0.10
C GLY A 455 -8.87 13.44 0.67
N ILE A 456 -9.18 12.15 0.78
CA ILE A 456 -8.17 11.11 0.96
C ILE A 456 -7.65 10.68 -0.42
N SER A 457 -6.34 10.46 -0.53
CA SER A 457 -5.76 9.84 -1.72
C SER A 457 -5.82 8.33 -1.57
N TRP A 458 -6.32 7.65 -2.58
CA TRP A 458 -6.46 6.19 -2.61
C TRP A 458 -5.94 5.62 -3.93
N VAL A 459 -5.24 4.49 -3.86
CA VAL A 459 -4.81 3.73 -5.03
C VAL A 459 -5.83 2.63 -5.28
N PHE A 460 -6.64 2.77 -6.34
CA PHE A 460 -7.52 1.71 -6.80
C PHE A 460 -6.72 0.74 -7.66
N GLY A 461 -6.39 -0.41 -7.08
CA GLY A 461 -5.69 -1.49 -7.76
C GLY A 461 -6.59 -2.32 -8.68
N PRO A 462 -6.09 -3.44 -9.21
CA PRO A 462 -6.82 -4.29 -10.15
C PRO A 462 -7.95 -5.10 -9.52
N ARG A 463 -8.14 -5.06 -8.18
CA ARG A 463 -9.19 -5.79 -7.45
C ARG A 463 -10.29 -4.85 -7.01
N ALA A 464 -11.53 -5.33 -7.04
CA ALA A 464 -12.64 -4.59 -6.46
C ALA A 464 -12.49 -4.44 -4.94
N ALA A 465 -12.98 -3.33 -4.43
CA ALA A 465 -12.91 -2.95 -3.02
C ALA A 465 -14.17 -2.15 -2.66
N ALA A 466 -14.45 -2.00 -1.37
CA ALA A 466 -15.42 -1.04 -0.88
C ALA A 466 -14.79 -0.18 0.21
N LEU A 467 -14.87 1.13 0.02
CA LEU A 467 -14.23 2.12 0.88
C LEU A 467 -15.30 2.84 1.68
N GLY A 468 -15.18 2.85 3.02
CA GLY A 468 -15.97 3.76 3.85
C GLY A 468 -15.33 5.15 3.88
N THR A 469 -16.16 6.18 3.88
CA THR A 469 -15.67 7.55 3.88
C THR A 469 -15.38 8.01 5.32
N PRO A 470 -14.31 8.80 5.56
CA PRO A 470 -13.87 9.12 6.92
C PRO A 470 -14.85 9.92 7.78
N ASN A 471 -15.87 10.53 7.18
CA ASN A 471 -16.64 11.61 7.81
C ASN A 471 -18.17 11.42 7.79
N GLU A 472 -18.74 10.54 6.95
CA GLU A 472 -20.20 10.53 6.72
C GLU A 472 -20.84 9.12 6.74
N ALA A 473 -20.12 8.08 7.19
CA ALA A 473 -20.61 6.70 7.31
C ALA A 473 -21.12 6.06 6.00
N GLU A 474 -20.87 6.71 4.87
CA GLU A 474 -21.17 6.25 3.52
C GLU A 474 -20.06 5.37 2.97
N PHE A 475 -20.39 4.59 1.95
CA PHE A 475 -19.40 3.75 1.30
C PHE A 475 -19.51 3.81 -0.21
N MET A 476 -18.35 3.76 -0.86
CA MET A 476 -18.25 3.71 -2.31
C MET A 476 -17.64 2.39 -2.73
N PHE A 477 -18.31 1.70 -3.64
CA PHE A 477 -17.75 0.55 -4.33
C PHE A 477 -16.69 1.00 -5.33
N ALA A 478 -15.60 0.23 -5.43
CA ALA A 478 -14.40 0.56 -6.19
C ALA A 478 -14.71 1.23 -7.55
N PRO A 479 -14.36 2.52 -7.69
CA PRO A 479 -14.51 3.25 -8.94
C PRO A 479 -13.70 2.62 -10.06
N HIS A 480 -12.53 2.05 -9.75
CA HIS A 480 -11.73 1.28 -10.70
C HIS A 480 -11.56 -0.16 -10.27
N TRP A 481 -11.67 -1.05 -11.25
CA TRP A 481 -11.36 -2.45 -11.11
C TRP A 481 -11.08 -3.00 -12.52
N ASN A 482 -9.88 -3.53 -12.73
CA ASN A 482 -9.41 -3.99 -14.04
C ASN A 482 -9.65 -5.50 -14.28
N GLY A 483 -10.19 -6.22 -13.28
CA GLY A 483 -10.10 -7.68 -13.17
C GLY A 483 -11.17 -8.43 -13.95
N ASP A 484 -10.72 -9.37 -14.76
CA ASP A 484 -11.43 -10.14 -15.77
C ASP A 484 -12.58 -11.05 -15.27
N GLU A 485 -12.85 -11.11 -13.96
CA GLU A 485 -13.90 -11.94 -13.36
C GLU A 485 -15.03 -11.10 -12.74
N VAL A 486 -16.04 -10.77 -13.55
CA VAL A 486 -17.24 -10.07 -13.05
C VAL A 486 -18.22 -11.03 -12.36
N SER A 487 -18.01 -12.33 -12.49
CA SER A 487 -18.84 -13.38 -11.88
C SER A 487 -18.51 -13.60 -10.40
N ASN A 488 -19.52 -13.51 -9.54
CA ASN A 488 -19.44 -13.87 -8.11
C ASN A 488 -18.32 -13.14 -7.35
N LEU A 489 -18.42 -11.81 -7.33
CA LEU A 489 -17.43 -10.95 -6.69
C LEU A 489 -17.60 -10.98 -5.17
N VAL A 490 -16.56 -11.46 -4.49
CA VAL A 490 -16.47 -11.46 -3.03
C VAL A 490 -15.39 -10.45 -2.61
N VAL A 491 -15.78 -9.37 -1.92
CA VAL A 491 -14.86 -8.40 -1.32
C VAL A 491 -14.79 -8.66 0.18
N GLU A 492 -13.59 -8.95 0.70
CA GLU A 492 -13.36 -9.24 2.12
C GLU A 492 -12.26 -8.36 2.74
N GLY A 493 -12.49 -7.85 3.96
CA GLY A 493 -11.52 -7.07 4.74
C GLY A 493 -12.12 -6.48 6.03
N GLY A 494 -11.36 -5.69 6.79
CA GLY A 494 -11.84 -5.07 8.04
C GLY A 494 -11.89 -3.55 8.04
N GLY A 495 -12.45 -2.97 9.11
CA GLY A 495 -12.23 -1.63 9.69
C GLY A 495 -11.98 -0.38 8.81
N SER A 496 -12.67 -0.18 7.69
CA SER A 496 -13.24 1.13 7.30
C SER A 496 -14.34 1.00 6.24
N LEU A 497 -14.30 -0.06 5.44
CA LEU A 497 -15.42 -1.01 5.39
C LEU A 497 -14.91 -2.37 4.95
N CYS A 498 -14.21 -2.51 3.82
CA CYS A 498 -13.61 -3.79 3.41
C CYS A 498 -12.07 -3.72 3.18
N THR A 499 -11.37 -2.73 3.76
CA THR A 499 -9.99 -2.38 3.35
C THR A 499 -8.98 -2.08 4.46
N SER A 500 -9.34 -2.00 5.74
CA SER A 500 -8.42 -1.68 6.86
C SER A 500 -8.65 -2.51 8.14
N ALA A 501 -7.74 -3.41 8.51
CA ALA A 501 -7.85 -4.35 9.65
C ALA A 501 -8.58 -3.83 10.91
N GLY A 502 -9.69 -4.48 11.30
CA GLY A 502 -10.42 -4.14 12.55
C GLY A 502 -11.88 -4.59 12.69
N ALA A 503 -12.51 -5.19 11.68
CA ALA A 503 -13.84 -5.83 11.74
C ALA A 503 -13.95 -6.86 10.59
N PHE A 504 -15.05 -7.61 10.47
CA PHE A 504 -15.30 -8.42 9.26
C PHE A 504 -16.16 -7.60 8.28
N CYS A 505 -15.87 -7.67 6.99
CA CYS A 505 -16.71 -7.16 5.92
C CYS A 505 -16.67 -8.16 4.79
N ARG A 506 -17.84 -8.53 4.29
CA ARG A 506 -18.04 -9.42 3.16
C ARG A 506 -19.10 -8.82 2.27
N ILE A 507 -18.75 -8.53 1.02
CA ILE A 507 -19.69 -8.14 -0.03
C ILE A 507 -19.74 -9.29 -1.02
N SER A 508 -20.91 -9.83 -1.31
CA SER A 508 -21.10 -10.91 -2.26
C SER A 508 -22.03 -10.46 -3.37
N LEU A 509 -21.48 -10.19 -4.55
CA LEU A 509 -22.18 -9.66 -5.72
C LEU A 509 -22.24 -10.70 -6.83
N LYS A 510 -23.37 -10.79 -7.51
CA LYS A 510 -23.57 -11.64 -8.69
C LYS A 510 -24.02 -10.80 -9.86
N VAL A 511 -23.52 -11.11 -11.05
CA VAL A 511 -24.04 -10.51 -12.29
C VAL A 511 -25.49 -10.95 -12.47
N THR A 512 -26.39 -9.98 -12.56
CA THR A 512 -27.81 -10.23 -12.83
C THR A 512 -28.20 -9.85 -14.25
N GLY A 513 -27.42 -9.02 -14.94
CA GLY A 513 -27.64 -8.70 -16.34
C GLY A 513 -26.71 -7.62 -16.88
N ILE A 514 -26.91 -7.30 -18.15
CA ILE A 514 -26.33 -6.14 -18.81
C ILE A 514 -27.50 -5.28 -19.29
N GLU A 515 -27.48 -3.99 -18.97
CA GLU A 515 -28.52 -3.04 -19.35
C GLU A 515 -27.93 -1.70 -19.79
N LYS A 516 -28.66 -0.95 -20.61
CA LYS A 516 -28.31 0.43 -20.93
C LYS A 516 -28.74 1.33 -19.77
N LEU A 517 -27.76 1.84 -19.03
CA LEU A 517 -28.00 2.76 -17.93
C LEU A 517 -27.80 4.20 -18.41
N THR A 518 -28.78 5.06 -18.15
CA THR A 518 -28.66 6.51 -18.37
C THR A 518 -28.45 7.20 -17.03
N THR A 519 -27.35 7.92 -16.91
CA THR A 519 -27.04 8.82 -15.78
C THR A 519 -26.97 10.26 -16.30
N PRO A 520 -26.90 11.29 -15.43
CA PRO A 520 -26.72 12.67 -15.89
C PRO A 520 -25.43 12.89 -16.71
N ALA A 521 -24.42 12.02 -16.54
CA ALA A 521 -23.18 12.06 -17.30
C ALA A 521 -23.29 11.45 -18.71
N GLY A 522 -24.33 10.66 -19.01
CA GLY A 522 -24.52 10.01 -20.30
C GLY A 522 -25.20 8.65 -20.24
N THR A 523 -25.22 7.95 -21.37
CA THR A 523 -25.77 6.59 -21.49
C THR A 523 -24.64 5.59 -21.69
N PHE A 524 -24.66 4.50 -20.92
CA PHE A 524 -23.58 3.51 -20.86
C PHE A 524 -24.15 2.10 -20.92
N ASP A 525 -23.41 1.18 -21.53
CA ASP A 525 -23.65 -0.25 -21.33
C ASP A 525 -23.10 -0.64 -19.95
N ALA A 526 -23.99 -1.08 -19.07
CA ALA A 526 -23.72 -1.32 -17.66
C ALA A 526 -23.96 -2.79 -17.31
N ILE A 527 -23.00 -3.40 -16.64
CA ILE A 527 -23.21 -4.68 -15.96
C ILE A 527 -23.88 -4.38 -14.63
N ARG A 528 -25.05 -4.98 -14.42
CA ARG A 528 -25.76 -4.92 -13.15
C ARG A 528 -25.30 -6.08 -12.28
N LEU A 529 -24.84 -5.76 -11.08
CA LEU A 529 -24.49 -6.74 -10.06
C LEU A 529 -25.33 -6.52 -8.82
N GLU A 530 -25.89 -7.60 -8.27
CA GLU A 530 -26.71 -7.58 -7.07
C GLU A 530 -26.15 -8.52 -6.02
N GLY A 531 -26.33 -8.16 -4.75
CA GLY A 531 -25.67 -8.87 -3.70
C GLY A 531 -26.06 -8.43 -2.30
N THR A 532 -25.35 -8.98 -1.33
CA THR A 532 -25.47 -8.61 0.08
C THR A 532 -24.14 -8.13 0.63
N ILE A 533 -24.23 -7.16 1.52
CA ILE A 533 -23.13 -6.70 2.37
C ILE A 533 -23.37 -7.28 3.76
N HIS A 534 -22.30 -7.78 4.38
CA HIS A 534 -22.25 -8.15 5.79
C HIS A 534 -21.00 -7.53 6.39
N ALA A 535 -21.13 -6.51 7.23
CA ALA A 535 -19.99 -5.81 7.81
C ALA A 535 -20.15 -5.54 9.31
N GLY A 536 -19.05 -5.57 10.06
CA GLY A 536 -18.96 -5.11 11.43
C GLY A 536 -18.52 -3.64 11.48
N ILE A 537 -19.25 -2.81 12.22
CA ILE A 537 -18.92 -1.39 12.46
C ILE A 537 -18.92 -1.15 13.97
N GLY A 538 -18.04 -0.29 14.49
CA GLY A 538 -17.78 -0.08 15.93
C GLY A 538 -19.01 -0.22 16.85
N GLY A 539 -19.17 -1.42 17.45
CA GLY A 539 -20.27 -1.76 18.35
C GLY A 539 -21.56 -2.32 17.72
N GLY A 540 -21.50 -2.93 16.52
CA GLY A 540 -22.61 -3.66 15.89
C GLY A 540 -22.26 -4.28 14.53
N SER A 541 -23.20 -5.00 13.91
CA SER A 541 -23.11 -5.46 12.52
C SER A 541 -24.15 -4.75 11.67
N ILE A 542 -23.82 -4.52 10.41
CA ILE A 542 -24.74 -4.07 9.35
C ILE A 542 -24.84 -5.16 8.29
N THR A 543 -26.03 -5.31 7.74
CA THR A 543 -26.32 -6.24 6.67
C THR A 543 -27.40 -5.67 5.77
N GLY A 544 -27.28 -5.88 4.46
CA GLY A 544 -28.36 -5.54 3.56
C GLY A 544 -28.01 -5.67 2.09
N PRO A 545 -29.00 -5.49 1.21
CA PRO A 545 -28.80 -5.57 -0.23
C PRO A 545 -27.94 -4.41 -0.75
N VAL A 546 -27.16 -4.72 -1.78
CA VAL A 546 -26.42 -3.75 -2.60
C VAL A 546 -26.62 -4.09 -4.07
N THR A 547 -26.82 -3.07 -4.88
CA THR A 547 -26.83 -3.15 -6.35
C THR A 547 -25.82 -2.16 -6.90
N ILE A 548 -24.99 -2.60 -7.83
CA ILE A 548 -24.04 -1.74 -8.53
C ILE A 548 -24.20 -1.89 -10.04
N TRP A 549 -23.94 -0.81 -10.75
CA TRP A 549 -23.89 -0.74 -12.19
C TRP A 549 -22.50 -0.31 -12.61
N TYR A 550 -21.83 -1.16 -13.36
CA TYR A 550 -20.43 -0.97 -13.72
C TYR A 550 -20.23 -1.00 -15.23
N SER A 551 -19.49 -0.05 -15.77
CA SER A 551 -19.08 -0.07 -17.18
C SER A 551 -17.70 -0.70 -17.32
N LYS A 552 -17.61 -1.82 -18.04
CA LYS A 552 -16.33 -2.42 -18.43
C LYS A 552 -15.51 -1.53 -19.36
N GLU A 553 -16.19 -0.86 -20.28
CA GLU A 553 -15.56 0.01 -21.26
C GLU A 553 -14.88 1.19 -20.58
N GLN A 554 -15.60 1.84 -19.66
CA GLN A 554 -15.07 2.99 -18.94
C GLN A 554 -14.20 2.60 -17.75
N ARG A 555 -14.29 1.32 -17.32
CA ARG A 555 -13.72 0.81 -16.08
C ARG A 555 -14.17 1.63 -14.87
N ARG A 556 -15.46 1.97 -14.84
CA ARG A 556 -16.07 2.85 -13.84
C ARG A 556 -17.36 2.34 -13.25
N LEU A 557 -17.53 2.59 -11.95
CA LEU A 557 -18.83 2.60 -11.31
C LEU A 557 -19.69 3.70 -11.96
N LEU A 558 -20.91 3.35 -12.35
CA LEU A 558 -21.87 4.30 -12.91
C LEU A 558 -22.94 4.67 -11.89
N LYS A 559 -23.39 3.66 -11.13
CA LYS A 559 -24.41 3.81 -10.10
C LYS A 559 -24.24 2.75 -9.02
N GLN A 560 -24.63 3.09 -7.80
CA GLN A 560 -24.74 2.18 -6.67
C GLN A 560 -26.02 2.49 -5.91
N SER A 561 -26.66 1.46 -5.37
CA SER A 561 -27.74 1.56 -4.40
C SER A 561 -27.52 0.55 -3.29
N ALA A 562 -27.64 0.97 -2.04
CA ALA A 562 -27.50 0.10 -0.89
C ALA A 562 -28.54 0.42 0.18
N GLU A 563 -29.16 -0.61 0.75
CA GLU A 563 -30.01 -0.48 1.93
C GLU A 563 -29.44 -1.37 3.04
N LEU A 564 -28.74 -0.79 4.00
CA LEU A 564 -28.08 -1.54 5.07
C LEU A 564 -28.82 -1.35 6.39
N ARG A 565 -28.90 -2.42 7.17
CA ARG A 565 -29.54 -2.45 8.49
C ARG A 565 -28.62 -3.07 9.51
N GLY A 566 -28.51 -2.44 10.67
CA GLY A 566 -27.79 -2.95 11.83
C GLY A 566 -28.54 -2.67 13.13
N ASN A 567 -28.01 -3.16 14.24
CA ASN A 567 -28.68 -3.08 15.54
C ASN A 567 -28.98 -1.65 16.03
N ARG A 568 -28.27 -0.63 15.52
CA ARG A 568 -28.44 0.79 15.88
C ARG A 568 -28.51 1.74 14.69
N PHE A 569 -28.45 1.22 13.47
CA PHE A 569 -28.33 2.05 12.26
C PHE A 569 -29.16 1.45 11.14
N LYS A 570 -29.84 2.29 10.37
CA LYS A 570 -30.38 1.95 9.06
C LYS A 570 -29.81 2.98 8.10
N PHE A 571 -29.45 2.54 6.91
CA PHE A 571 -28.75 3.34 5.93
C PHE A 571 -29.35 3.03 4.57
N LYS A 572 -29.71 4.06 3.81
CA LYS A 572 -30.17 3.90 2.44
C LYS A 572 -29.52 4.96 1.58
N GLU A 573 -28.60 4.53 0.74
CA GLU A 573 -27.79 5.41 -0.09
C GLU A 573 -27.94 5.06 -1.56
N THR A 574 -27.95 6.09 -2.38
CA THR A 574 -27.69 5.97 -3.82
C THR A 574 -26.52 6.85 -4.20
N LEU A 575 -25.64 6.34 -5.06
CA LEU A 575 -24.52 7.07 -5.63
C LEU A 575 -24.65 6.97 -7.15
N GLU A 576 -24.60 8.09 -7.87
CA GLU A 576 -24.78 8.11 -9.32
C GLU A 576 -23.80 9.06 -10.00
N LEU A 577 -23.21 8.62 -11.12
CA LEU A 577 -22.27 9.40 -11.91
C LEU A 577 -22.99 10.60 -12.55
N SER A 578 -22.62 11.81 -12.15
CA SER A 578 -23.30 13.04 -12.58
C SER A 578 -22.54 13.81 -13.66
N ALA A 579 -21.21 13.80 -13.66
CA ALA A 579 -20.40 14.49 -14.66
C ALA A 579 -19.00 13.88 -14.80
N VAL A 580 -18.40 14.06 -15.99
CA VAL A 580 -17.01 13.71 -16.27
C VAL A 580 -16.33 14.93 -16.87
N ARG A 581 -15.18 15.33 -16.30
CA ARG A 581 -14.37 16.45 -16.79
C ARG A 581 -12.97 15.93 -17.15
N ARG A 582 -12.48 16.32 -18.33
CA ARG A 582 -11.17 15.89 -18.80
C ARG A 582 -10.07 16.82 -18.32
N GLY A 583 -8.96 16.24 -17.88
CA GLY A 583 -7.74 16.98 -17.61
C GLY A 583 -7.15 17.59 -18.88
N PRO A 584 -6.26 18.60 -18.76
CA PRO A 584 -5.42 19.01 -19.88
C PRO A 584 -4.59 17.79 -20.32
N ARG A 585 -4.73 17.41 -21.58
CA ARG A 585 -4.01 16.27 -22.17
C ARG A 585 -2.64 16.67 -22.69
#